data_AF-F7XDQ0-F1
#
_entry.id   AF-F7XDQ0-F1
#
_cell.length_a   1.000
_cell.length_b   1.000
_cell.length_c   1.000
_cell.angle_alpha   90.00
_cell.angle_beta   90.00
_cell.angle_gamma   90.00
#
_symmetry.space_group_name_H-M   'P 1'
#
loop_
_entity.id
_entity.type
_entity.pdbx_description
1 polymer ?
#
loop_
_entity_poly.entity_id
_entity_poly.type
_entity_poly.pdbx_seq_one_letter_code
_entity_poly.pdbx_strand_id
1 'polypeptide(L)'
;MTKSRFSIPREPHIRHTPLLRAEKIEKAAGCRLYLKPETLQITGAFKIRGALNKALSLSKEEIANGIIATSSGNHAQGLAYAARMLGVKAILVLPVTTPKIKIENTKALGAEVILFDGDTAARWKRVYEIAEENEYAAVHAFEDPIVMAGQGTTGVKYYMTWTM
;
A
#
# COMPACT_ATOMS: atom_id res chain seq x y z
N MET A 1 -6.95 -21.57 -16.33
CA MET A 1 -6.68 -22.01 -14.94
C MET A 1 -7.17 -20.93 -14.00
N THR A 2 -8.20 -21.19 -13.22
CA THR A 2 -8.78 -20.23 -12.25
C THR A 2 -7.84 -20.13 -11.06
N LYS A 3 -7.16 -18.98 -10.89
CA LYS A 3 -6.30 -18.71 -9.71
C LYS A 3 -7.13 -18.94 -8.44
N SER A 4 -6.68 -19.83 -7.55
CA SER A 4 -7.30 -20.07 -6.25
C SER A 4 -7.27 -18.78 -5.43
N ARG A 5 -8.44 -18.17 -5.18
CA ARG A 5 -8.53 -16.88 -4.46
C ARG A 5 -8.57 -17.09 -2.94
N PHE A 6 -8.01 -16.13 -2.20
CA PHE A 6 -8.11 -16.09 -0.74
C PHE A 6 -9.57 -16.01 -0.29
N SER A 7 -9.88 -16.64 0.85
CA SER A 7 -11.11 -16.35 1.60
C SER A 7 -10.93 -15.01 2.29
N ILE A 8 -11.32 -13.93 1.61
CA ILE A 8 -11.19 -12.57 2.12
C ILE A 8 -12.20 -12.37 3.28
N PRO A 9 -11.83 -11.78 4.43
CA PRO A 9 -12.78 -11.50 5.52
C PRO A 9 -13.96 -10.64 5.03
N ARG A 10 -15.12 -10.69 5.70
CA ARG A 10 -16.33 -9.96 5.25
C ARG A 10 -16.33 -8.45 5.54
N GLU A 11 -15.38 -7.96 6.34
CA GLU A 11 -15.32 -6.55 6.73
C GLU A 11 -14.66 -5.66 5.66
N PRO A 12 -14.97 -4.35 5.57
CA PRO A 12 -14.35 -3.46 4.59
C PRO A 12 -12.83 -3.33 4.80
N HIS A 13 -12.03 -3.82 3.85
CA HIS A 13 -10.56 -3.75 3.90
C HIS A 13 -9.97 -2.41 3.43
N ILE A 14 -10.83 -1.49 3.00
CA ILE A 14 -10.50 -0.14 2.59
C ILE A 14 -11.60 0.78 3.10
N ARG A 15 -11.23 1.90 3.73
CA ARG A 15 -12.18 2.94 4.14
C ARG A 15 -12.64 3.76 2.94
N HIS A 16 -13.93 4.06 2.92
CA HIS A 16 -14.48 5.14 2.13
C HIS A 16 -14.25 6.45 2.86
N THR A 17 -13.11 7.07 2.60
CA THR A 17 -12.78 8.41 3.10
C THR A 17 -13.80 9.42 2.56
N PRO A 18 -14.21 10.41 3.37
CA PRO A 18 -15.20 11.39 2.96
C PRO A 18 -14.66 12.33 1.88
N LEU A 19 -15.55 13.10 1.24
CA LEU A 19 -15.18 14.28 0.48
C LEU A 19 -15.65 15.49 1.30
N LEU A 20 -14.71 16.31 1.78
CA LEU A 20 -15.01 17.41 2.70
C LEU A 20 -14.93 18.73 1.96
N ARG A 21 -15.99 19.53 1.98
CA ARG A 21 -15.97 20.87 1.40
C ARG A 21 -15.21 21.84 2.31
N ALA A 22 -14.34 22.66 1.73
CA ALA A 22 -13.48 23.60 2.44
C ALA A 22 -14.00 25.04 2.29
N GLU A 23 -15.25 25.28 2.68
CA GLU A 23 -15.99 26.54 2.42
C GLU A 23 -15.24 27.80 2.84
N LYS A 24 -14.55 27.76 3.98
CA LYS A 24 -13.83 28.92 4.55
C LYS A 24 -12.73 29.46 3.64
N ILE A 25 -12.20 28.66 2.71
CA ILE A 25 -11.11 29.05 1.82
C ILE A 25 -11.51 29.10 0.34
N GLU A 26 -12.76 28.78 0.00
CA GLU A 26 -13.26 28.84 -1.38
C GLU A 26 -13.17 30.26 -1.97
N LYS A 27 -13.47 31.29 -1.17
CA LYS A 27 -13.36 32.70 -1.59
C LYS A 27 -11.93 33.08 -1.98
N ALA A 28 -10.94 32.60 -1.22
CA ALA A 28 -9.53 32.84 -1.50
C ALA A 28 -9.03 32.01 -2.69
N ALA A 29 -9.55 30.80 -2.86
CA ALA A 29 -9.21 29.90 -3.96
C ALA A 29 -9.89 30.26 -5.29
N GLY A 30 -10.95 31.09 -5.27
CA GLY A 30 -11.72 31.46 -6.45
C GLY A 30 -12.53 30.31 -7.06
N CYS A 31 -12.72 29.21 -6.32
CA CYS A 31 -13.41 28.01 -6.80
C CYS A 31 -14.04 27.22 -5.65
N ARG A 32 -14.91 26.25 -5.98
CA ARG A 32 -15.37 25.25 -5.01
C ARG A 32 -14.22 24.32 -4.67
N LEU A 33 -13.93 24.16 -3.38
CA LEU A 33 -12.77 23.41 -2.92
C LEU A 33 -13.20 22.23 -2.06
N TYR A 34 -12.65 21.05 -2.39
CA TYR A 34 -12.93 19.81 -1.68
C TYR A 34 -11.64 19.10 -1.30
N LEU A 35 -11.64 18.50 -0.13
CA LEU A 35 -10.55 17.71 0.43
C LEU A 35 -10.93 16.24 0.43
N LYS A 36 -9.99 15.40 0.00
CA LYS A 36 -10.08 13.94 0.10
C LYS A 36 -9.04 13.45 1.11
N PRO A 37 -9.38 13.40 2.42
CA PRO A 37 -8.41 13.11 3.47
C PRO A 37 -8.08 11.61 3.51
N GLU A 38 -7.20 11.16 2.61
CA GLU A 38 -6.65 9.79 2.63
C GLU A 38 -5.76 9.51 3.85
N THR A 39 -5.49 10.52 4.67
CA THR A 39 -4.94 10.35 6.02
C THR A 39 -5.89 9.61 6.96
N LEU A 40 -7.20 9.58 6.68
CA LEU A 40 -8.19 8.81 7.44
C LEU A 40 -8.26 7.33 7.02
N GLN A 41 -7.46 6.91 6.05
CA GLN A 41 -7.39 5.53 5.60
C GLN A 41 -6.78 4.61 6.69
N ILE A 42 -6.97 3.29 6.57
CA ILE A 42 -6.60 2.29 7.59
C ILE A 42 -5.15 2.41 8.06
N THR A 43 -4.20 2.64 7.14
CA THR A 43 -2.77 2.81 7.46
C THR A 43 -2.35 4.29 7.43
N GLY A 44 -3.29 5.21 7.60
CA GLY A 44 -3.02 6.64 7.62
C GLY A 44 -2.65 7.26 6.26
N ALA A 45 -2.82 6.52 5.15
CA ALA A 45 -2.51 7.01 3.81
C ALA A 45 -3.22 6.19 2.72
N PHE A 46 -3.32 6.77 1.53
CA PHE A 46 -3.93 6.13 0.35
C PHE A 46 -3.21 4.85 -0.10
N LYS A 47 -1.92 4.68 0.23
CA LYS A 47 -1.05 3.63 -0.33
C LYS A 47 -1.55 2.20 -0.09
N ILE A 48 -2.34 1.96 0.96
CA ILE A 48 -2.99 0.65 1.18
C ILE A 48 -3.89 0.25 0.02
N ARG A 49 -4.52 1.20 -0.68
CA ARG A 49 -5.43 0.89 -1.80
C ARG A 49 -4.72 0.10 -2.89
N GLY A 50 -3.57 0.59 -3.37
CA GLY A 50 -2.77 -0.13 -4.35
C GLY A 50 -2.03 -1.34 -3.78
N ALA A 51 -1.50 -1.25 -2.55
CA ALA A 51 -0.80 -2.38 -1.94
C ALA A 51 -1.71 -3.60 -1.77
N LEU A 52 -2.91 -3.37 -1.22
CA LEU A 52 -3.92 -4.41 -1.05
C LEU A 52 -4.45 -4.91 -2.40
N ASN A 53 -4.70 -4.02 -3.36
CA ASN A 53 -5.15 -4.42 -4.69
C ASN A 53 -4.14 -5.36 -5.37
N LYS A 54 -2.84 -5.05 -5.28
CA LYS A 54 -1.79 -5.92 -5.80
C LYS A 54 -1.75 -7.24 -5.06
N ALA A 55 -1.73 -7.23 -3.72
CA ALA A 55 -1.68 -8.45 -2.92
C ALA A 55 -2.87 -9.38 -3.23
N LEU A 56 -4.08 -8.84 -3.39
CA LEU A 56 -5.29 -9.60 -3.76
C LEU A 56 -5.32 -10.09 -5.21
N SER A 57 -4.54 -9.47 -6.10
CA SER A 57 -4.42 -9.90 -7.50
C SER A 57 -3.51 -11.11 -7.69
N LEU A 58 -2.62 -11.36 -6.73
CA LEU A 58 -1.75 -12.53 -6.71
C LEU A 58 -2.57 -13.77 -6.33
N SER A 59 -2.28 -14.87 -7.00
CA SER A 59 -2.76 -16.20 -6.61
C SER A 59 -2.16 -16.62 -5.28
N LYS A 60 -2.78 -17.61 -4.63
CA LYS A 60 -2.21 -18.21 -3.41
C LYS A 60 -0.80 -18.74 -3.65
N GLU A 61 -0.55 -19.31 -4.82
CA GLU A 61 0.74 -19.88 -5.20
C GLU A 61 1.80 -18.79 -5.37
N GLU A 62 1.48 -17.69 -6.07
CA GLU A 62 2.41 -16.56 -6.30
C GLU A 62 2.84 -15.86 -4.99
N ILE A 63 2.00 -15.92 -3.94
CA ILE A 63 2.22 -15.19 -2.69
C ILE A 63 2.52 -16.12 -1.50
N ALA A 64 2.55 -17.44 -1.73
CA ALA A 64 2.63 -18.45 -0.67
C ALA A 64 3.86 -18.27 0.23
N ASN A 65 5.01 -17.96 -0.38
CA ASN A 65 6.27 -17.79 0.34
C ASN A 65 6.39 -16.41 1.00
N GLY A 66 5.67 -15.40 0.49
CA GLY A 66 5.61 -14.06 1.05
C GLY A 66 5.65 -12.97 -0.01
N ILE A 67 5.49 -11.72 0.46
CA ILE A 67 5.65 -10.51 -0.36
C ILE A 67 6.81 -9.68 0.12
N ILE A 68 7.52 -9.08 -0.83
CA ILE A 68 8.67 -8.22 -0.54
C ILE A 68 8.57 -6.89 -1.28
N ALA A 69 8.98 -5.82 -0.62
CA ALA A 69 9.06 -4.50 -1.24
C ALA A 69 10.13 -3.64 -0.57
N THR A 70 10.38 -2.47 -1.16
CA THR A 70 11.11 -1.38 -0.51
C THR A 70 10.25 -0.13 -0.39
N SER A 71 10.09 0.37 0.84
CA SER A 71 9.47 1.67 1.12
C SER A 71 9.65 2.07 2.59
N SER A 72 10.29 3.20 2.88
CA SER A 72 10.47 3.68 4.25
C SER A 72 9.20 4.27 4.91
N GLY A 73 7.99 4.02 4.41
CA GLY A 73 6.78 4.71 4.87
C GLY A 73 5.46 4.07 4.46
N ASN A 74 4.56 4.87 3.89
CA ASN A 74 3.15 4.52 3.71
C ASN A 74 2.90 3.24 2.89
N HIS A 75 3.76 2.94 1.91
CA HIS A 75 3.60 1.71 1.13
C HIS A 75 4.02 0.47 1.94
N ALA A 76 5.10 0.55 2.73
CA ALA A 76 5.48 -0.56 3.62
C ALA A 76 4.37 -0.89 4.62
N GLN A 77 3.76 0.12 5.24
CA GLN A 77 2.64 -0.12 6.16
C GLN A 77 1.40 -0.67 5.43
N GLY A 78 1.09 -0.14 4.23
CA GLY A 78 -0.01 -0.67 3.40
C GLY A 78 0.19 -2.14 3.02
N LEU A 79 1.41 -2.52 2.64
CA LEU A 79 1.75 -3.88 2.24
C LEU A 79 1.83 -4.83 3.44
N ALA A 80 2.42 -4.40 4.56
CA ALA A 80 2.43 -5.15 5.81
C ALA A 80 1.01 -5.44 6.32
N TYR A 81 0.11 -4.45 6.26
CA TYR A 81 -1.28 -4.65 6.60
C TYR A 81 -1.96 -5.67 5.67
N ALA A 82 -1.73 -5.58 4.36
CA ALA A 82 -2.27 -6.52 3.38
C ALA A 82 -1.77 -7.95 3.61
N ALA A 83 -0.47 -8.13 3.86
CA ALA A 83 0.12 -9.43 4.18
C ALA A 83 -0.50 -10.05 5.44
N ARG A 84 -0.61 -9.27 6.52
CA ARG A 84 -1.25 -9.72 7.77
C ARG A 84 -2.69 -10.16 7.53
N MET A 85 -3.43 -9.41 6.72
CA MET A 85 -4.82 -9.73 6.38
C MET A 85 -4.95 -11.05 5.58
N LEU A 86 -3.98 -11.33 4.71
CA LEU A 86 -3.95 -12.55 3.89
C LEU A 86 -3.26 -13.73 4.58
N GLY A 87 -2.68 -13.53 5.77
CA GLY A 87 -1.95 -14.57 6.50
C GLY A 87 -0.63 -14.97 5.84
N VAL A 88 0.01 -14.06 5.09
CA VAL A 88 1.30 -14.29 4.42
C VAL A 88 2.40 -13.43 5.02
N LYS A 89 3.66 -13.80 4.78
CA LYS A 89 4.82 -13.02 5.24
C LYS A 89 4.96 -11.72 4.44
N ALA A 90 5.40 -10.65 5.11
CA ALA A 90 5.82 -9.41 4.46
C ALA A 90 7.26 -9.07 4.85
N ILE A 91 8.10 -8.83 3.85
CA ILE A 91 9.50 -8.44 4.00
C ILE A 91 9.68 -7.03 3.43
N LEU A 92 10.21 -6.11 4.23
CA LEU A 92 10.38 -4.71 3.85
C LEU A 92 11.84 -4.32 3.97
N VAL A 93 12.46 -4.07 2.80
CA VAL A 93 13.84 -3.60 2.71
C VAL A 93 13.82 -2.06 2.80
N LEU A 94 14.31 -1.52 3.90
CA LEU A 94 14.26 -0.09 4.22
C LEU A 94 15.66 0.53 4.26
N PRO A 95 15.82 1.83 3.94
CA PRO A 95 17.07 2.54 4.19
C PRO A 95 17.46 2.47 5.68
N VAL A 96 18.76 2.35 5.97
CA VAL A 96 19.30 2.52 7.34
C VAL A 96 18.96 3.89 7.95
N THR A 97 18.72 4.91 7.12
CA THR A 97 18.30 6.26 7.54
C THR A 97 16.80 6.37 7.84
N THR A 98 16.03 5.28 7.76
CA THR A 98 14.59 5.30 8.06
C THR A 98 14.33 5.69 9.52
N PRO A 99 13.47 6.68 9.80
CA PRO A 99 13.12 7.04 11.18
C PRO A 99 12.60 5.84 11.99
N LYS A 100 13.08 5.66 13.22
CA LYS A 100 12.76 4.51 14.09
C LYS A 100 11.26 4.24 14.19
N ILE A 101 10.46 5.27 14.38
CA ILE A 101 8.99 5.16 14.46
C ILE A 101 8.37 4.49 13.23
N LYS A 102 8.92 4.71 12.02
CA LYS A 102 8.40 4.08 10.80
C LYS A 102 8.79 2.60 10.71
N ILE A 103 9.97 2.24 11.21
CA ILE A 103 10.42 0.86 11.33
C ILE A 103 9.50 0.12 12.32
N GLU A 104 9.28 0.69 13.49
CA GLU A 104 8.44 0.13 14.55
C GLU A 104 6.99 -0.04 14.10
N ASN A 105 6.40 0.97 13.45
CA ASN A 105 5.04 0.86 12.90
C ASN A 105 4.92 -0.25 11.85
N THR A 106 5.96 -0.48 11.05
CA THR A 106 5.98 -1.56 10.04
C THR A 106 6.08 -2.93 10.71
N LYS A 107 6.96 -3.07 11.72
CA LYS A 107 7.09 -4.30 12.51
C LYS A 107 5.83 -4.62 13.32
N ALA A 108 5.17 -3.61 13.89
CA ALA A 108 3.91 -3.76 14.63
C ALA A 108 2.76 -4.31 13.77
N LEU A 109 2.85 -4.15 12.44
CA LEU A 109 1.93 -4.76 11.48
C LEU A 109 2.29 -6.21 11.13
N GLY A 110 3.32 -6.78 11.76
CA GLY A 110 3.76 -8.17 11.59
C GLY A 110 4.78 -8.39 10.47
N ALA A 111 5.35 -7.32 9.92
CA ALA A 111 6.31 -7.43 8.85
C ALA A 111 7.76 -7.53 9.33
N GLU A 112 8.55 -8.33 8.60
CA GLU A 112 9.99 -8.41 8.75
C GLU A 112 10.64 -7.18 8.08
N VAL A 113 11.60 -6.56 8.77
CA VAL A 113 12.29 -5.37 8.27
C VAL A 113 13.77 -5.64 8.13
N ILE A 114 14.28 -5.45 6.92
CA ILE A 114 15.70 -5.53 6.59
C ILE A 114 16.19 -4.10 6.37
N LEU A 115 17.18 -3.66 7.13
CA LEU A 115 17.82 -2.37 6.89
C LEU A 115 18.94 -2.54 5.87
N PHE A 116 18.96 -1.66 4.88
CA PHE A 116 19.91 -1.68 3.78
C PHE A 116 20.51 -0.29 3.59
N ASP A 117 21.84 -0.23 3.55
CA ASP A 117 22.57 0.99 3.21
C ASP A 117 22.78 1.04 1.70
N GLY A 118 22.34 2.13 1.08
CA GLY A 118 22.32 2.28 -0.35
C GLY A 118 21.16 3.14 -0.86
N ASP A 119 21.33 3.62 -2.09
CA ASP A 119 20.32 4.39 -2.78
C ASP A 119 19.09 3.54 -3.16
N THR A 120 18.13 4.18 -3.81
CA THR A 120 16.89 3.51 -4.21
C THR A 120 17.12 2.39 -5.24
N ALA A 121 18.06 2.57 -6.17
CA ALA A 121 18.33 1.58 -7.20
C ALA A 121 19.01 0.33 -6.61
N ALA A 122 20.04 0.52 -5.79
CA ALA A 122 20.71 -0.54 -5.07
C ALA A 122 19.75 -1.31 -4.15
N ARG A 123 18.84 -0.60 -3.49
CA ARG A 123 17.84 -1.22 -2.61
C ARG A 123 16.80 -2.04 -3.37
N TRP A 124 16.37 -1.59 -4.55
CA TRP A 124 15.50 -2.40 -5.42
C TRP A 124 16.23 -3.63 -5.95
N LYS A 125 17.50 -3.49 -6.34
CA LYS A 125 18.33 -4.64 -6.72
C LYS A 125 18.36 -5.67 -5.57
N ARG A 126 18.61 -5.23 -4.34
CA ARG A 126 18.59 -6.10 -3.16
C ARG A 126 17.23 -6.76 -2.91
N VAL A 127 16.12 -6.04 -3.15
CA VAL A 127 14.77 -6.62 -3.07
C VAL A 127 14.61 -7.76 -4.07
N TYR A 128 15.04 -7.59 -5.32
CA TYR A 128 14.92 -8.64 -6.33
C TYR A 128 15.81 -9.84 -6.05
N GLU A 129 17.04 -9.64 -5.57
CA GLU A 129 17.92 -10.73 -5.14
C GLU A 129 17.26 -11.59 -4.04
N ILE A 130 16.76 -10.95 -2.97
CA ILE A 130 16.07 -11.66 -1.88
C ILE A 130 14.79 -12.33 -2.40
N ALA A 131 14.06 -11.67 -3.30
CA ALA A 131 12.83 -12.20 -3.89
C ALA A 131 13.10 -13.48 -4.68
N GLU A 132 14.18 -13.52 -5.47
CA GLU A 132 14.57 -14.68 -6.26
C GLU A 132 15.03 -15.84 -5.36
N GLU A 133 15.88 -15.55 -4.36
CA GLU A 133 16.40 -16.55 -3.41
C GLU A 133 15.30 -17.25 -2.58
N ASN A 134 14.21 -16.54 -2.28
CA ASN A 134 13.17 -17.00 -1.36
C ASN A 134 11.79 -17.15 -2.03
N GLU A 135 11.74 -16.98 -3.36
CA GLU A 135 10.51 -17.03 -4.15
C GLU A 135 9.41 -16.08 -3.63
N TYR A 136 9.79 -14.88 -3.18
CA TYR A 136 8.84 -13.86 -2.74
C TYR A 136 8.27 -13.08 -3.92
N ALA A 137 7.00 -12.70 -3.83
CA ALA A 137 6.40 -11.77 -4.78
C ALA A 137 6.86 -10.33 -4.50
N ALA A 138 7.67 -9.77 -5.39
CA ALA A 138 8.07 -8.37 -5.33
C ALA A 138 6.90 -7.44 -5.70
N VAL A 139 6.63 -6.44 -4.85
CA VAL A 139 5.54 -5.48 -5.04
C VAL A 139 6.09 -4.06 -5.14
N HIS A 140 6.00 -3.48 -6.33
CA HIS A 140 6.46 -2.12 -6.56
C HIS A 140 5.48 -1.05 -6.04
N ALA A 141 5.99 0.01 -5.42
CA ALA A 141 5.16 0.99 -4.72
C ALA A 141 4.35 1.93 -5.64
N PHE A 142 4.69 2.01 -6.92
CA PHE A 142 4.07 2.90 -7.92
C PHE A 142 4.22 2.43 -9.38
N GLU A 143 5.40 1.94 -9.81
CA GLU A 143 5.61 1.31 -11.15
C GLU A 143 4.99 -0.10 -11.28
N ASP A 144 3.74 -0.26 -10.86
CA ASP A 144 2.97 -1.47 -11.07
C ASP A 144 1.53 -1.06 -11.47
N PRO A 145 1.05 -1.43 -12.67
CA PRO A 145 -0.27 -1.04 -13.14
C PRO A 145 -1.41 -1.43 -12.20
N ILE A 146 -1.30 -2.55 -11.48
CA ILE A 146 -2.29 -2.99 -10.50
C ILE A 146 -2.24 -2.13 -9.25
N VAL A 147 -1.04 -1.77 -8.79
CA VAL A 147 -0.90 -0.81 -7.68
C VAL A 147 -1.49 0.54 -8.08
N MET A 148 -1.16 1.05 -9.27
CA MET A 148 -1.70 2.30 -9.82
C MET A 148 -3.22 2.28 -9.90
N ALA A 149 -3.80 1.20 -10.43
CA ALA A 149 -5.26 1.03 -10.51
C ALA A 149 -5.92 1.07 -9.12
N GLY A 150 -5.30 0.42 -8.12
CA GLY A 150 -5.78 0.48 -6.74
C GLY A 150 -5.72 1.90 -6.18
N GLN A 151 -4.64 2.66 -6.41
CA GLN A 151 -4.58 4.07 -6.01
C GLN A 151 -5.66 4.92 -6.70
N GLY A 152 -5.95 4.62 -7.96
CA GLY A 152 -6.98 5.27 -8.77
C GLY A 152 -8.40 5.16 -8.20
N THR A 153 -8.67 4.19 -7.31
CA THR A 153 -9.96 4.09 -6.60
C THR A 153 -10.25 5.31 -5.72
N THR A 154 -9.21 6.09 -5.36
CA THR A 154 -9.37 7.41 -4.73
C THR A 154 -10.21 8.32 -5.62
N GLY A 155 -9.93 8.32 -6.93
CA GLY A 155 -10.53 9.14 -7.99
C GLY A 155 -11.96 8.73 -8.37
N VAL A 156 -12.23 7.42 -8.45
CA VAL A 156 -13.53 6.88 -8.93
C VAL A 156 -14.72 7.40 -8.13
N LYS A 157 -14.53 7.61 -6.82
CA LYS A 157 -15.62 8.10 -5.95
C LYS A 157 -15.83 9.62 -5.99
N TYR A 158 -14.92 10.40 -6.58
CA TYR A 158 -15.19 11.82 -6.82
C TYR A 158 -16.34 11.99 -7.81
N TYR A 159 -16.33 11.21 -8.90
CA TYR A 159 -17.33 11.32 -9.96
C TYR A 159 -18.76 11.01 -9.47
N MET A 160 -18.93 9.96 -8.66
CA MET A 160 -20.25 9.55 -8.15
C MET A 160 -20.82 10.47 -7.08
N THR A 161 -19.99 11.18 -6.32
CA THR A 161 -20.47 12.10 -5.25
C THR A 161 -20.81 13.49 -5.81
N TRP A 162 -20.31 13.83 -7.00
CA TRP A 162 -20.54 15.13 -7.65
C TRP A 162 -21.75 15.14 -8.58
N THR A 163 -22.25 13.96 -8.96
CA THR A 163 -23.37 13.77 -9.91
C THR A 163 -24.70 13.46 -9.21
N MET A 164 -24.72 13.41 -7.88
CA MET A 164 -25.92 13.36 -7.03
C MET A 164 -26.02 14.64 -6.23
#